data_AF-A0A1V5IPA8-F1
#
_entry.id   AF-A0A1V5IPA8-F1
#
_cell.length_a   1.000
_cell.length_b   1.000
_cell.length_c   1.000
_cell.angle_alpha   90.00
_cell.angle_beta   90.00
_cell.angle_gamma   90.00
#
_symmetry.space_group_name_H-M   'P 1'
#
loop_
_entity.id
_entity.type
_entity.pdbx_description
1 polymer ?
#
loop_
_entity_poly.entity_id
_entity_poly.type
_entity_poly.pdbx_seq_one_letter_code
_entity_poly.pdbx_strand_id
1 'polypeptide(L)'
;MVQVYDSSGTGPHNIGAGDLWVTTANGELRFNNINAFVVPLNGSASVEVIAEEQGSGYNVVANSIEVVASGQTGISVLNEEITTGAVLAQYSGTGTDNATLMLRFTNTGTLGTDALNYVYSIDGGNSFAFTGTIAAGNYTLTIFGITFYFYGKVTSQDYLVSDIFAGVEAQNTYFLTYGLSSSTWITQAGRDEETDLAYADRMGAQWASLAYPAPNGYFESLIKNRVPTITRVKERPHRQFGFDSGNCMIVVAGPAGSVSATEMQAAYDVCQLHRPVCCRIVMVNATINTVTIQGDVYVDSQFLTTAQAEILASLTSLGSEIDFGGTLYIAEIVQRVMDATGVYNYVPIYPNGDITIPENEAINIAINLTWNAT
;
A
#
# COMPACT_ATOMS: atom_id res chain seq x y z
N MET A 1 -1.02 -13.33 12.93
CA MET A 1 -0.77 -14.19 14.08
C MET A 1 0.58 -13.85 14.67
N VAL A 2 0.76 -14.03 15.97
CA VAL A 2 2.02 -13.76 16.69
C VAL A 2 2.65 -15.10 17.07
N GLN A 3 3.98 -15.20 16.97
CA GLN A 3 4.72 -16.39 17.42
C GLN A 3 5.05 -16.28 18.90
N VAL A 4 4.75 -17.34 19.66
CA VAL A 4 5.15 -17.48 21.06
C VAL A 4 6.10 -18.67 21.15
N TYR A 5 7.27 -18.49 21.74
CA TYR A 5 8.31 -19.51 21.82
C TYR A 5 8.85 -19.70 23.25
N ASP A 6 9.24 -20.94 23.54
CA ASP A 6 9.89 -21.31 24.81
C ASP A 6 11.35 -20.85 24.78
N SER A 7 11.65 -19.81 25.55
CA SER A 7 12.99 -19.21 25.63
C SER A 7 13.85 -19.81 26.74
N SER A 8 13.25 -20.44 27.74
CA SER A 8 13.95 -21.03 28.89
C SER A 8 14.07 -22.55 28.84
N GLY A 9 13.48 -23.21 27.85
CA GLY A 9 13.49 -24.67 27.73
C GLY A 9 12.76 -25.35 28.88
N THR A 10 11.70 -24.70 29.38
CA THR A 10 10.91 -25.18 30.54
C THR A 10 9.56 -25.74 30.14
N GLY A 11 9.25 -25.78 28.84
CA GLY A 11 7.98 -26.25 28.34
C GLY A 11 7.68 -27.73 28.65
N PRO A 12 6.44 -28.18 28.45
CA PRO A 12 5.36 -27.48 27.74
C PRO A 12 4.63 -26.43 28.57
N HIS A 13 4.33 -25.29 27.96
CA HIS A 13 3.52 -24.22 28.57
C HIS A 13 2.08 -24.28 28.06
N ASN A 14 1.13 -24.53 28.97
CA ASN A 14 -0.30 -24.58 28.65
C ASN A 14 -0.94 -23.23 28.98
N ILE A 15 -1.46 -22.53 27.97
CA ILE A 15 -2.00 -21.19 28.11
C ILE A 15 -3.48 -21.21 27.70
N GLY A 16 -4.37 -20.81 28.61
CA GLY A 16 -5.80 -20.71 28.33
C GLY A 16 -6.13 -19.51 27.45
N ALA A 17 -7.35 -19.49 26.92
CA ALA A 17 -7.87 -18.33 26.18
C ALA A 17 -7.95 -17.12 27.13
N GLY A 18 -7.35 -15.99 26.74
CA GLY A 18 -7.33 -14.77 27.54
C GLY A 18 -6.23 -14.67 28.62
N ASP A 19 -5.40 -15.70 28.77
CA ASP A 19 -4.37 -15.78 29.81
C ASP A 19 -3.02 -15.17 29.40
N LEU A 20 -2.82 -14.92 28.10
CA LEU A 20 -1.59 -14.34 27.55
C LEU A 20 -1.83 -12.88 27.14
N TRP A 21 -1.10 -11.99 27.79
CA TRP A 21 -1.01 -10.59 27.39
C TRP A 21 0.36 -10.32 26.80
N VAL A 22 0.38 -9.77 25.58
CA VAL A 22 1.60 -9.36 24.87
C VAL A 22 1.52 -7.89 24.54
N THR A 23 2.65 -7.20 24.51
CA THR A 23 2.71 -5.76 24.33
C THR A 23 3.81 -5.34 23.38
N THR A 24 3.67 -4.13 22.84
CA THR A 24 4.77 -3.44 22.18
C THR A 24 5.88 -3.10 23.17
N ALA A 25 7.05 -2.68 22.64
CA ALA A 25 8.10 -2.09 23.44
C ALA A 25 7.51 -1.01 24.39
N ASN A 26 7.96 -1.00 25.64
CA ASN A 26 7.49 -0.13 26.73
C ASN A 26 6.04 -0.36 27.24
N GLY A 27 5.31 -1.34 26.72
CA GLY A 27 3.99 -1.71 27.23
C GLY A 27 2.84 -0.77 26.82
N GLU A 28 3.04 0.03 25.77
CA GLU A 28 2.10 1.06 25.31
C GLU A 28 0.81 0.46 24.72
N LEU A 29 0.92 -0.57 23.89
CA LEU A 29 -0.21 -1.24 23.26
C LEU A 29 -0.27 -2.70 23.71
N ARG A 30 -1.47 -3.17 24.07
CA ARG A 30 -1.70 -4.50 24.63
C ARG A 30 -2.59 -5.35 23.74
N PHE A 31 -2.26 -6.63 23.67
CA PHE A 31 -2.98 -7.64 22.91
C PHE A 31 -3.19 -8.88 23.78
N ASN A 32 -4.34 -9.53 23.60
CA ASN A 32 -4.73 -10.72 24.34
C ASN A 32 -4.96 -11.90 23.39
N ASN A 33 -4.68 -13.13 23.83
CA ASN A 33 -4.91 -14.32 23.01
C ASN A 33 -6.39 -14.71 22.95
N ILE A 34 -6.87 -15.06 21.75
CA ILE A 34 -8.28 -15.43 21.54
C ILE A 34 -8.52 -16.91 21.91
N ASN A 35 -7.60 -17.78 21.53
CA ASN A 35 -7.73 -19.23 21.69
C ASN A 35 -6.70 -19.76 22.68
N ALA A 36 -7.05 -20.87 23.36
CA ALA A 36 -6.09 -21.62 24.16
C ALA A 36 -5.07 -22.31 23.26
N PHE A 37 -3.82 -22.40 23.71
CA PHE A 37 -2.73 -23.02 22.96
C PHE A 37 -1.67 -23.64 23.88
N VAL A 38 -0.81 -24.47 23.30
CA VAL A 38 0.32 -25.09 24.01
C VAL A 38 1.60 -24.71 23.28
N VAL A 39 2.58 -24.20 24.02
CA VAL A 39 3.95 -24.03 23.52
C VAL A 39 4.75 -25.29 23.84
N PRO A 40 5.20 -26.07 22.84
CA PRO A 40 6.02 -27.24 23.06
C PRO A 40 7.39 -26.88 23.67
N LEU A 41 8.02 -27.83 24.36
CA LEU A 41 9.38 -27.69 24.89
C LEU A 41 10.37 -27.31 23.77
N ASN A 42 11.13 -26.23 23.95
CA ASN A 42 12.05 -25.66 22.94
C ASN A 42 11.38 -25.42 21.56
N GLY A 43 10.06 -25.24 21.55
CA GLY A 43 9.27 -25.05 20.35
C GLY A 43 8.60 -23.69 20.31
N SER A 44 7.83 -23.48 19.24
CA SER A 44 6.98 -22.30 19.06
C SER A 44 5.54 -22.69 18.74
N ALA A 45 4.63 -21.76 18.99
CA ALA A 45 3.23 -21.83 18.61
C ALA A 45 2.80 -20.52 17.94
N SER A 46 2.04 -20.64 16.84
CA SER A 46 1.40 -19.50 16.19
C SER A 46 0.06 -19.22 16.87
N VAL A 47 -0.11 -18.01 17.38
CA VAL A 47 -1.27 -17.62 18.19
C VAL A 47 -1.99 -16.45 17.57
N GLU A 48 -3.31 -16.50 17.57
CA GLU A 48 -4.15 -15.37 17.21
C GLU A 48 -4.37 -14.48 18.43
N VAL A 49 -4.09 -13.20 18.28
CA VAL A 49 -4.23 -12.18 19.32
C VAL A 49 -5.13 -11.06 18.82
N ILE A 50 -5.86 -10.44 19.74
CA ILE A 50 -6.72 -9.29 19.51
C ILE A 50 -6.24 -8.11 20.34
N ALA A 51 -6.35 -6.91 19.81
CA ALA A 51 -6.08 -5.67 20.53
C ALA A 51 -7.04 -5.48 21.70
N GLU A 52 -6.59 -4.83 22.78
CA GLU A 52 -7.43 -4.45 23.92
C GLU A 52 -8.53 -3.46 23.52
N GLU A 53 -8.20 -2.51 22.64
CA GLU A 53 -9.13 -1.50 22.14
C GLU A 53 -9.16 -1.46 20.61
N GLN A 54 -10.23 -0.89 20.06
CA GLN A 54 -10.34 -0.65 18.61
C GLN A 54 -9.58 0.62 18.25
N GLY A 55 -8.79 0.57 17.17
CA GLY A 55 -8.12 1.76 16.66
C GLY A 55 -7.05 1.40 15.63
N SER A 56 -6.78 2.34 14.72
CA SER A 56 -5.70 2.21 13.74
C SER A 56 -4.32 2.21 14.41
N GLY A 57 -4.20 2.81 15.61
CA GLY A 57 -3.00 2.79 16.43
C GLY A 57 -2.55 1.37 16.85
N TYR A 58 -3.46 0.39 16.90
CA TYR A 58 -3.14 -1.01 17.18
C TYR A 58 -2.66 -1.79 15.94
N ASN A 59 -2.64 -1.17 14.75
CA ASN A 59 -2.08 -1.76 13.53
C ASN A 59 -0.55 -1.67 13.55
N VAL A 60 0.07 -2.37 14.49
CA VAL A 60 1.51 -2.26 14.73
C VAL A 60 2.32 -2.97 13.65
N VAL A 61 3.46 -2.39 13.30
CA VAL A 61 4.39 -2.96 12.30
C VAL A 61 4.95 -4.31 12.79
N ALA A 62 5.47 -5.12 11.87
CA ALA A 62 6.15 -6.35 12.24
C ALA A 62 7.31 -6.08 13.22
N ASN A 63 7.59 -7.07 14.07
CA ASN A 63 8.62 -7.06 15.11
C ASN A 63 8.45 -5.98 16.19
N SER A 64 7.28 -5.35 16.32
CA SER A 64 7.02 -4.38 17.38
C SER A 64 6.45 -4.99 18.66
N ILE A 65 5.85 -6.18 18.59
CA ILE A 65 5.37 -6.95 19.75
C ILE A 65 6.53 -7.82 20.25
N GLU A 66 7.14 -7.39 21.35
CA GLU A 66 8.39 -7.97 21.86
C GLU A 66 8.27 -8.46 23.31
N VAL A 67 7.25 -8.00 24.06
CA VAL A 67 7.16 -8.23 25.50
C VAL A 67 5.95 -9.08 25.85
N VAL A 68 6.16 -10.13 26.64
CA VAL A 68 5.08 -10.86 27.31
C VAL A 68 4.80 -10.14 28.63
N ALA A 69 3.64 -9.50 28.72
CA ALA A 69 3.23 -8.75 29.90
C ALA A 69 2.48 -9.62 30.94
N SER A 70 1.94 -10.77 30.53
CA SER A 70 1.44 -11.74 31.50
C SER A 70 2.60 -12.37 32.26
N GLY A 71 2.38 -12.71 33.54
CA GLY A 71 3.41 -13.30 34.43
C GLY A 71 3.89 -14.72 34.05
N GLN A 72 3.74 -15.10 32.79
CA GLN A 72 4.21 -16.37 32.24
C GLN A 72 5.73 -16.29 32.07
N THR A 73 6.45 -16.96 32.96
CA THR A 73 7.91 -17.00 32.92
C THR A 73 8.39 -17.98 31.86
N GLY A 74 9.49 -17.64 31.19
CA GLY A 74 10.17 -18.56 30.27
C GLY A 74 9.70 -18.53 28.81
N ILE A 75 8.65 -17.77 28.52
CA ILE A 75 8.16 -17.59 27.15
C ILE A 75 8.53 -16.21 26.61
N SER A 76 8.74 -16.14 25.30
CA SER A 76 9.00 -14.92 24.55
C SER A 76 8.08 -14.83 23.34
N VAL A 77 7.91 -13.63 22.81
CA VAL A 77 6.94 -13.32 21.76
C VAL A 77 7.60 -12.56 20.61
N LEU A 78 7.12 -12.79 19.39
CA LEU A 78 7.50 -12.03 18.21
C LEU A 78 6.35 -11.99 17.20
N ASN A 79 6.03 -10.81 16.66
CA ASN A 79 5.12 -10.65 15.52
C ASN A 79 5.92 -10.49 14.21
N GLU A 80 6.47 -11.58 13.71
CA GLU A 80 7.29 -11.54 12.50
C GLU A 80 6.43 -11.18 11.27
N GLU A 81 7.02 -10.42 10.34
CA GLU A 81 6.44 -10.24 9.02
C GLU A 81 6.42 -11.60 8.34
N ILE A 82 5.23 -12.10 8.02
CA ILE A 82 5.14 -13.33 7.24
C ILE A 82 5.52 -12.93 5.82
N THR A 83 6.78 -13.21 5.47
CA THR A 83 7.19 -13.25 4.07
C THR A 83 6.49 -14.47 3.46
N THR A 84 5.24 -14.30 3.05
CA THR A 84 4.49 -15.34 2.32
C THR A 84 4.95 -15.32 0.87
N GLY A 85 6.20 -15.68 0.65
CA GLY A 85 6.70 -16.17 -0.62
C GLY A 85 7.06 -17.63 -0.41
N ALA A 86 6.54 -18.54 -1.23
CA ALA A 86 7.12 -19.88 -1.25
C ALA A 86 8.61 -19.71 -1.64
N VAL A 87 9.54 -20.11 -0.76
CA VAL A 87 10.95 -20.23 -1.14
C VAL A 87 11.01 -21.39 -2.13
N LEU A 88 10.96 -21.05 -3.41
CA LEU A 88 10.83 -22.04 -4.48
C LEU A 88 12.21 -22.56 -4.92
N ALA A 89 13.29 -21.80 -4.71
CA ALA A 89 14.64 -22.34 -4.80
C ALA A 89 15.68 -21.50 -4.04
N GLN A 90 16.61 -22.14 -3.34
CA GLN A 90 17.86 -21.49 -2.91
C GLN A 90 18.91 -21.70 -3.99
N TYR A 91 19.81 -20.75 -4.22
CA TYR A 91 20.98 -21.01 -5.06
C TYR A 91 22.30 -20.57 -4.45
N SER A 92 23.35 -21.30 -4.81
CA SER A 92 24.74 -20.91 -4.55
C SER A 92 25.44 -20.74 -5.90
N GLY A 93 26.15 -19.63 -6.08
CA GLY A 93 26.94 -19.36 -7.26
C GLY A 93 28.43 -19.45 -6.95
N THR A 94 29.20 -20.15 -7.79
CA THR A 94 30.66 -20.14 -7.73
C THR A 94 31.23 -19.80 -9.12
N GLY A 95 32.12 -18.81 -9.21
CA GLY A 95 32.72 -18.36 -10.48
C GLY A 95 33.64 -17.15 -10.32
N THR A 96 34.45 -16.85 -11.34
CA THR A 96 35.50 -15.80 -11.31
C THR A 96 35.22 -14.61 -12.23
N ASP A 97 34.03 -14.53 -12.86
CA ASP A 97 33.70 -13.49 -13.84
C ASP A 97 32.74 -12.41 -13.29
N ASN A 98 33.01 -11.14 -13.65
CA ASN A 98 32.20 -9.97 -13.28
C ASN A 98 31.14 -9.67 -14.36
N ALA A 99 29.96 -10.26 -14.28
CA ALA A 99 28.84 -9.95 -15.17
C ALA A 99 27.50 -9.88 -14.43
N THR A 100 26.63 -8.93 -14.82
CA THR A 100 25.23 -8.87 -14.36
C THR A 100 24.41 -9.86 -15.18
N LEU A 101 24.09 -11.00 -14.59
CA LEU A 101 23.29 -12.05 -15.22
C LEU A 101 21.83 -11.95 -14.77
N MET A 102 20.91 -12.02 -15.73
CA MET A 102 19.50 -12.30 -15.46
C MET A 102 19.08 -13.63 -16.09
N LEU A 103 18.47 -14.54 -15.33
CA LEU A 103 18.04 -15.86 -15.79
C LEU A 103 16.53 -16.02 -15.57
N ARG A 104 15.79 -16.58 -16.54
CA ARG A 104 14.33 -16.74 -16.50
C ARG A 104 13.94 -18.12 -17.02
N PHE A 105 13.21 -18.89 -16.24
CA PHE A 105 12.66 -20.17 -16.72
C PHE A 105 11.44 -19.93 -17.62
N THR A 106 11.31 -20.68 -18.71
CA THR A 106 10.23 -20.54 -19.69
C THR A 106 9.14 -21.60 -19.54
N ASN A 107 9.38 -22.65 -18.77
CA ASN A 107 8.42 -23.68 -18.41
C ASN A 107 8.42 -23.96 -16.90
N THR A 108 7.34 -24.57 -16.41
CA THR A 108 7.15 -24.95 -15.01
C THR A 108 7.49 -26.43 -14.80
N GLY A 109 8.08 -26.78 -13.65
CA GLY A 109 8.32 -28.18 -13.30
C GLY A 109 9.12 -28.34 -12.00
N THR A 110 9.41 -29.57 -11.62
CA THR A 110 10.21 -29.88 -10.43
C THR A 110 11.66 -30.09 -10.84
N LEU A 111 12.57 -29.23 -10.38
CA LEU A 111 13.99 -29.35 -10.71
C LEU A 111 14.58 -30.68 -10.19
N GLY A 112 15.40 -31.32 -11.01
CA GLY A 112 15.91 -32.68 -10.76
C GLY A 112 14.96 -33.81 -11.19
N THR A 113 13.68 -33.53 -11.44
CA THR A 113 12.72 -34.51 -11.95
C THR A 113 12.31 -34.20 -13.38
N ASP A 114 11.99 -32.93 -13.65
CA ASP A 114 11.54 -32.44 -14.96
C ASP A 114 12.68 -31.69 -15.67
N ALA A 115 12.67 -31.70 -17.01
CA ALA A 115 13.56 -30.85 -17.79
C ALA A 115 13.02 -29.41 -17.81
N LEU A 116 13.86 -28.45 -17.42
CA LEU A 116 13.49 -27.03 -17.32
C LEU A 116 14.23 -26.18 -18.36
N ASN A 117 13.47 -25.50 -19.20
CA ASN A 117 13.95 -24.56 -20.18
C ASN A 117 14.12 -23.18 -19.53
N TYR A 118 15.18 -22.47 -19.92
CA TYR A 118 15.48 -21.14 -19.43
C TYR A 118 16.00 -20.24 -20.55
N VAL A 119 15.93 -18.94 -20.29
CA VAL A 119 16.57 -17.88 -21.07
C VAL A 119 17.39 -17.01 -20.14
N TYR A 120 18.51 -16.47 -20.61
CA TYR A 120 19.31 -15.55 -19.81
C TYR A 120 19.77 -14.33 -20.61
N SER A 121 20.12 -13.31 -19.85
CA SER A 121 20.55 -11.99 -20.26
C SER A 121 21.87 -11.68 -19.55
N ILE A 122 22.79 -11.04 -20.27
CA ILE A 122 24.07 -10.54 -19.74
C ILE A 122 24.11 -9.00 -19.66
N ASP A 123 23.00 -8.34 -20.02
CA ASP A 123 22.88 -6.88 -20.15
C ASP A 123 21.90 -6.27 -19.14
N GLY A 124 21.68 -6.95 -18.00
CA GLY A 124 20.76 -6.49 -16.96
C GLY A 124 19.27 -6.55 -17.34
N GLY A 125 18.89 -7.42 -18.28
CA GLY A 125 17.50 -7.73 -18.61
C GLY A 125 16.95 -6.98 -19.81
N ASN A 126 17.81 -6.23 -20.51
CA ASN A 126 17.44 -5.51 -21.72
C ASN A 126 17.25 -6.46 -22.91
N SER A 127 17.96 -7.59 -22.96
CA SER A 127 17.76 -8.62 -23.98
C SER A 127 18.02 -10.05 -23.49
N PHE A 128 17.05 -10.95 -23.74
CA PHE A 128 17.16 -12.38 -23.42
C PHE A 128 17.55 -13.19 -24.66
N ALA A 129 18.75 -12.92 -25.18
CA ALA A 129 19.23 -13.52 -26.43
C ALA A 129 19.67 -14.99 -26.30
N PHE A 130 19.86 -15.48 -25.07
CA PHE A 130 20.40 -16.81 -24.83
C PHE A 130 19.36 -17.74 -24.21
N THR A 131 19.32 -18.98 -24.67
CA THR A 131 18.37 -20.00 -24.20
C THR A 131 19.09 -21.30 -23.87
N GLY A 132 18.58 -22.07 -22.92
CA GLY A 132 19.10 -23.41 -22.62
C GLY A 132 18.10 -24.27 -21.87
N THR A 133 18.51 -25.50 -21.55
CA THR A 133 17.69 -26.46 -20.81
C THR A 133 18.53 -27.13 -19.74
N ILE A 134 18.01 -27.15 -18.50
CA ILE A 134 18.50 -28.03 -17.44
C ILE A 134 17.80 -29.38 -17.63
N ALA A 135 18.58 -30.42 -17.89
CA ALA A 135 18.04 -31.77 -18.05
C ALA A 135 17.43 -32.29 -16.74
N ALA A 136 16.43 -33.18 -16.86
CA ALA A 136 15.94 -33.96 -15.73
C ALA A 136 17.10 -34.71 -15.03
N GLY A 137 17.07 -34.80 -13.71
CA GLY A 137 18.14 -35.38 -12.89
C GLY A 137 19.26 -34.40 -12.50
N ASN A 138 19.32 -33.22 -13.11
CA ASN A 138 20.35 -32.22 -12.81
C ASN A 138 19.83 -31.12 -11.88
N TYR A 139 20.69 -30.69 -10.96
CA TYR A 139 20.44 -29.60 -10.00
C TYR A 139 21.41 -28.42 -10.20
N THR A 140 22.17 -28.46 -11.29
CA THR A 140 23.23 -27.48 -11.58
C THR A 140 23.05 -26.87 -12.96
N LEU A 141 23.46 -25.61 -13.09
CA LEU A 141 23.50 -24.86 -14.34
C LEU A 141 24.78 -24.05 -14.36
N THR A 142 25.58 -24.18 -15.42
CA THR A 142 26.77 -23.35 -15.61
C THR A 142 26.52 -22.37 -16.75
N ILE A 143 26.54 -21.08 -16.45
CA ILE A 143 26.44 -20.00 -17.44
C ILE A 143 27.63 -19.07 -17.22
N PHE A 144 28.36 -18.76 -18.30
CA PHE A 144 29.43 -17.75 -18.29
C PHE A 144 30.44 -17.93 -17.14
N GLY A 145 30.92 -19.17 -16.94
CA GLY A 145 31.89 -19.50 -15.90
C GLY A 145 31.33 -19.58 -14.47
N ILE A 146 30.06 -19.22 -14.26
CA ILE A 146 29.38 -19.30 -12.97
C ILE A 146 28.53 -20.57 -12.91
N THR A 147 28.78 -21.42 -11.92
CA THR A 147 27.94 -22.59 -11.65
C THR A 147 26.92 -22.27 -10.57
N PHE A 148 25.65 -22.38 -10.92
CA PHE A 148 24.49 -22.24 -10.05
C PHE A 148 24.08 -23.62 -9.55
N TYR A 149 24.04 -23.78 -8.23
CA TYR A 149 23.46 -24.95 -7.56
C TYR A 149 22.07 -24.56 -7.10
N PHE A 150 21.04 -25.34 -7.43
CA PHE A 150 19.67 -25.04 -7.05
C PHE A 150 19.13 -26.06 -6.04
N TYR A 151 18.39 -25.57 -5.05
CA TYR A 151 17.74 -26.39 -4.02
C TYR A 151 16.25 -26.03 -3.95
N GLY A 152 15.35 -26.85 -4.51
CA GLY A 152 13.89 -26.63 -4.43
C GLY A 152 13.10 -26.88 -5.73
N LYS A 153 11.82 -26.52 -5.72
CA LYS A 153 10.86 -26.68 -6.83
C LYS A 153 10.62 -25.35 -7.54
N VAL A 154 10.89 -25.27 -8.84
CA VAL A 154 10.69 -24.05 -9.64
C VAL A 154 9.25 -23.97 -10.17
N THR A 155 8.40 -23.16 -9.54
CA THR A 155 7.05 -22.90 -10.06
C THR A 155 6.92 -21.48 -10.60
N SER A 156 6.68 -21.39 -11.91
CA SER A 156 6.33 -20.19 -12.69
C SER A 156 7.47 -19.33 -13.24
N GLN A 157 7.19 -18.71 -14.39
CA GLN A 157 8.03 -17.77 -15.14
C GLN A 157 8.23 -16.51 -14.29
N ASP A 158 9.38 -16.30 -13.65
CA ASP A 158 9.87 -14.96 -13.27
C ASP A 158 11.36 -14.97 -12.86
N TYR A 159 11.96 -13.78 -12.90
CA TYR A 159 13.38 -13.48 -13.08
C TYR A 159 14.30 -13.82 -11.89
N LEU A 160 15.45 -14.39 -12.19
CA LEU A 160 16.61 -14.50 -11.32
C LEU A 160 17.53 -13.32 -11.64
N VAL A 161 17.74 -12.41 -10.70
CA VAL A 161 18.77 -11.36 -10.79
C VAL A 161 19.92 -11.82 -9.90
N SER A 162 21.11 -12.01 -10.46
CA SER A 162 22.32 -12.04 -9.63
C SER A 162 23.03 -10.70 -9.77
N ASP A 163 23.06 -9.93 -8.68
CA ASP A 163 23.97 -8.79 -8.60
C ASP A 163 25.42 -9.30 -8.51
N ILE A 164 26.26 -8.74 -9.38
CA ILE A 164 27.73 -8.74 -9.41
C ILE A 164 28.41 -9.77 -8.48
N PHE A 165 28.89 -10.88 -9.05
CA PHE A 165 29.84 -11.79 -8.38
C PHE A 165 31.24 -11.16 -8.37
N ALA A 166 31.46 -10.16 -7.53
CA ALA A 166 32.79 -9.60 -7.36
C ALA A 166 33.67 -10.55 -6.53
N GLY A 167 34.54 -11.32 -7.20
CA GLY A 167 35.85 -11.76 -6.70
C GLY A 167 35.96 -12.22 -5.24
N VAL A 168 35.07 -13.10 -4.77
CA VAL A 168 35.14 -13.70 -3.43
C VAL A 168 35.19 -15.22 -3.56
N GLU A 169 36.29 -15.83 -3.08
CA GLU A 169 36.51 -17.29 -3.00
C GLU A 169 35.60 -18.01 -1.97
N ALA A 170 34.46 -17.42 -1.60
CA ALA A 170 33.55 -17.97 -0.61
C ALA A 170 32.11 -18.03 -1.14
N GLN A 171 31.49 -19.18 -0.90
CA GLN A 171 30.14 -19.54 -1.29
C GLN A 171 29.11 -18.54 -0.77
N ASN A 172 28.70 -17.59 -1.60
CA ASN A 172 27.56 -16.74 -1.28
C ASN A 172 26.27 -17.50 -1.64
N THR A 173 25.52 -17.83 -0.60
CA THR A 173 24.19 -18.40 -0.71
C THR A 173 23.19 -17.27 -0.91
N TYR A 174 22.50 -17.27 -2.04
CA TYR A 174 21.47 -16.29 -2.38
C TYR A 174 20.10 -16.97 -2.39
N PHE A 175 19.10 -16.33 -1.79
CA PHE A 175 17.73 -16.87 -1.71
C PHE A 175 16.90 -16.33 -2.88
N LEU A 176 16.13 -17.19 -3.56
CA LEU A 176 15.13 -16.76 -4.54
C LEU A 176 13.83 -16.52 -3.81
N THR A 177 13.53 -15.25 -3.59
CA THR A 177 12.24 -14.83 -3.04
C THR A 177 11.41 -14.28 -4.19
N TYR A 178 10.34 -15.00 -4.55
CA TYR A 178 9.35 -14.47 -5.48
C TYR A 178 8.51 -13.41 -4.78
N GLY A 179 8.11 -12.39 -5.54
CA GLY A 179 7.01 -11.46 -5.25
C GLY A 179 6.69 -11.33 -3.77
N LEU A 180 7.44 -10.46 -3.08
CA LEU A 180 7.10 -10.03 -1.73
C LEU A 180 5.76 -9.31 -1.77
N SER A 181 4.66 -10.05 -1.64
CA SER A 181 3.57 -9.51 -0.85
C SER A 181 4.02 -9.64 0.59
N SER A 182 4.43 -8.54 1.20
CA SER A 182 4.47 -8.41 2.66
C SER A 182 3.09 -8.83 3.16
N SER A 183 2.92 -10.09 3.58
CA SER A 183 1.68 -10.50 4.21
C SER A 183 1.81 -10.00 5.64
N THR A 184 1.06 -8.95 5.95
CA THR A 184 1.01 -8.45 7.31
C THR A 184 0.58 -9.57 8.26
N TRP A 185 1.17 -9.61 9.46
CA TRP A 185 0.73 -10.50 10.55
C TRP A 185 -0.70 -10.17 11.02
N ILE A 186 -1.23 -9.02 10.60
CA ILE A 186 -2.58 -8.52 10.89
C ILE A 186 -3.61 -9.25 10.03
N THR A 187 -4.51 -10.02 10.64
CA THR A 187 -5.63 -10.70 9.96
C THR A 187 -6.84 -9.78 9.80
N GLN A 188 -6.99 -8.79 10.67
CA GLN A 188 -8.00 -7.75 10.61
C GLN A 188 -7.41 -6.44 11.15
N ALA A 189 -7.37 -5.40 10.32
CA ALA A 189 -6.89 -4.09 10.74
C ALA A 189 -7.92 -3.38 11.61
N GLY A 190 -7.46 -2.78 12.71
CA GLY A 190 -8.23 -1.86 13.52
C GLY A 190 -8.58 -0.61 12.71
N ARG A 191 -9.80 -0.11 12.94
CA ARG A 191 -10.25 1.20 12.43
C ARG A 191 -10.49 2.11 13.62
N ASP A 192 -10.18 3.39 13.43
CA ASP A 192 -10.51 4.41 14.42
C ASP A 192 -12.01 4.57 14.56
N GLU A 193 -12.42 5.08 15.71
CA GLU A 193 -13.81 5.45 15.96
C GLU A 193 -14.29 6.45 14.90
N GLU A 194 -15.51 6.24 14.41
CA GLU A 194 -16.13 7.10 13.41
C GLU A 194 -16.30 8.51 13.99
N THR A 195 -15.65 9.52 13.41
CA THR A 195 -15.81 10.92 13.85
C THR A 195 -17.25 11.41 13.66
N ASP A 196 -17.70 12.38 14.47
CA ASP A 196 -19.04 12.97 14.37
C ASP A 196 -19.36 13.52 12.96
N LEU A 197 -18.36 14.10 12.28
CA LEU A 197 -18.53 14.60 10.91
C LEU A 197 -18.76 13.47 9.92
N ALA A 198 -17.95 12.41 9.99
CA ALA A 198 -18.13 11.22 9.16
C ALA A 198 -19.49 10.53 9.43
N TYR A 199 -19.92 10.52 10.69
CA TYR A 199 -21.22 9.99 11.08
C TYR A 199 -22.37 10.83 10.48
N ALA A 200 -22.29 12.15 10.56
CA ALA A 200 -23.28 13.05 9.95
C ALA A 200 -23.35 12.85 8.42
N ASP A 201 -22.21 12.72 7.75
CA ASP A 201 -22.12 12.44 6.32
C ASP A 201 -22.77 11.09 5.98
N ARG A 202 -22.49 10.05 6.77
CA ARG A 202 -23.11 8.71 6.59
C ARG A 202 -24.61 8.75 6.81
N MET A 203 -25.10 9.48 7.82
CA MET A 203 -26.53 9.67 8.04
C MET A 203 -27.17 10.37 6.85
N GLY A 204 -26.57 11.42 6.30
CA GLY A 204 -27.07 12.09 5.09
C GLY A 204 -27.11 11.16 3.88
N ALA A 205 -26.05 10.40 3.64
CA ALA A 205 -25.96 9.44 2.54
C ALA A 205 -27.00 8.30 2.64
N GLN A 206 -27.39 7.92 3.86
CA GLN A 206 -28.40 6.88 4.06
C GLN A 206 -29.76 7.25 3.44
N TRP A 207 -30.14 8.54 3.46
CA TRP A 207 -31.38 8.99 2.84
C TRP A 207 -31.35 8.85 1.32
N ALA A 208 -30.21 9.13 0.69
CA ALA A 208 -30.03 8.91 -0.75
C ALA A 208 -30.12 7.42 -1.11
N SER A 209 -29.59 6.53 -0.25
CA SER A 209 -29.60 5.08 -0.47
C SER A 209 -30.98 4.41 -0.44
N LEU A 210 -31.98 5.06 0.15
CA LEU A 210 -33.32 4.47 0.33
C LEU A 210 -34.21 4.60 -0.93
N ALA A 211 -33.87 5.52 -1.83
CA ALA A 211 -34.73 5.86 -2.96
C ALA A 211 -34.36 5.06 -4.22
N TYR A 212 -35.40 4.53 -4.88
CA TYR A 212 -35.34 3.95 -6.23
C TYR A 212 -36.33 4.71 -7.14
N PRO A 213 -35.95 5.16 -8.36
CA PRO A 213 -34.68 4.97 -9.06
C PRO A 213 -33.61 5.99 -8.62
N ALA A 214 -32.44 5.47 -8.19
CA ALA A 214 -31.20 6.16 -7.80
C ALA A 214 -31.18 7.70 -7.95
N PRO A 215 -31.48 8.47 -6.88
CA PRO A 215 -31.26 9.92 -6.90
C PRO A 215 -29.77 10.26 -6.98
N ASN A 216 -29.44 11.53 -7.26
CA ASN A 216 -28.06 12.01 -7.24
C ASN A 216 -27.42 11.72 -5.86
N GLY A 217 -26.26 11.06 -5.87
CA GLY A 217 -25.51 10.65 -4.67
C GLY A 217 -25.75 9.18 -4.27
N TYR A 218 -26.69 8.49 -4.90
CA TYR A 218 -26.93 7.07 -4.66
C TYR A 218 -25.71 6.21 -5.02
N PHE A 219 -25.16 6.38 -6.22
CA PHE A 219 -24.00 5.60 -6.66
C PHE A 219 -22.73 6.03 -5.93
N GLU A 220 -22.60 7.31 -5.60
CA GLU A 220 -21.52 7.79 -4.73
C GLU A 220 -21.49 7.03 -3.39
N SER A 221 -22.65 6.89 -2.72
CA SER A 221 -22.74 6.15 -1.45
C SER A 221 -22.39 4.67 -1.60
N LEU A 222 -22.83 4.03 -2.69
CA LEU A 222 -22.55 2.62 -2.98
C LEU A 222 -21.05 2.37 -3.24
N ILE A 223 -20.42 3.25 -4.02
CA ILE A 223 -19.01 3.14 -4.36
C ILE A 223 -18.14 3.33 -3.12
N LYS A 224 -18.38 4.40 -2.33
CA LYS A 224 -17.63 4.66 -1.10
C LYS A 224 -17.74 3.54 -0.08
N ASN A 225 -18.91 2.89 0.01
CA ASN A 225 -19.11 1.74 0.90
C ASN A 225 -18.39 0.49 0.38
N ARG A 226 -18.47 0.20 -0.93
CA ARG A 226 -17.82 -0.97 -1.52
C ARG A 226 -16.30 -0.85 -1.53
N VAL A 227 -15.78 0.32 -1.87
CA VAL A 227 -14.36 0.58 -2.11
C VAL A 227 -13.96 1.84 -1.34
N PRO A 228 -13.61 1.70 -0.04
CA PRO A 228 -13.31 2.85 0.82
C PRO A 228 -12.08 3.68 0.43
N THR A 229 -11.19 3.13 -0.41
CA THR A 229 -10.03 3.84 -0.95
C THR A 229 -10.42 4.93 -1.96
N ILE A 230 -11.63 4.84 -2.52
CA ILE A 230 -12.22 5.88 -3.37
C ILE A 230 -12.90 6.91 -2.48
N THR A 231 -12.24 8.05 -2.30
CA THR A 231 -12.73 9.12 -1.41
C THR A 231 -13.59 10.14 -2.14
N ARG A 232 -13.39 10.31 -3.45
CA ARG A 232 -14.07 11.32 -4.26
C ARG A 232 -14.83 10.64 -5.40
N VAL A 233 -16.15 10.87 -5.46
CA VAL A 233 -17.02 10.33 -6.51
C VAL A 233 -17.98 11.42 -6.97
N LYS A 234 -18.21 11.53 -8.27
CA LYS A 234 -19.23 12.44 -8.80
C LYS A 234 -20.04 11.81 -9.92
N GLU A 235 -21.35 11.88 -9.77
CA GLU A 235 -22.31 11.51 -10.80
C GLU A 235 -22.57 12.70 -11.72
N ARG A 236 -22.44 12.48 -13.02
CA ARG A 236 -22.65 13.50 -14.05
C ARG A 236 -23.54 12.96 -15.17
N PRO A 237 -24.41 13.80 -15.76
CA PRO A 237 -25.00 13.46 -17.04
C PRO A 237 -23.85 13.33 -18.05
N HIS A 238 -23.82 12.24 -18.81
CA HIS A 238 -22.75 12.00 -19.77
C HIS A 238 -22.83 13.02 -20.92
N ARG A 239 -22.02 14.08 -20.85
CA ARG A 239 -22.00 15.20 -21.83
C ARG A 239 -21.13 14.95 -23.06
N GLN A 240 -20.33 13.88 -23.08
CA GLN A 240 -19.29 13.66 -24.09
C GLN A 240 -19.83 13.29 -25.49
N PHE A 241 -21.14 13.00 -25.64
CA PHE A 241 -21.73 12.57 -26.92
C PHE A 241 -23.07 13.25 -27.28
N GLY A 242 -23.26 14.51 -26.89
CA GLY A 242 -24.55 15.18 -27.07
C GLY A 242 -25.60 14.64 -26.10
N PHE A 243 -26.80 15.21 -26.13
CA PHE A 243 -27.87 14.97 -25.16
C PHE A 243 -28.51 13.56 -25.27
N ASP A 244 -27.71 12.49 -25.18
CA ASP A 244 -28.19 11.12 -25.16
C ASP A 244 -28.74 10.79 -23.77
N SER A 245 -30.06 10.94 -23.66
CA SER A 245 -30.91 10.85 -22.47
C SER A 245 -31.00 9.47 -21.78
N GLY A 246 -29.88 8.72 -21.72
CA GLY A 246 -29.81 7.39 -21.08
C GLY A 246 -28.45 7.00 -20.49
N ASN A 247 -27.43 7.87 -20.55
CA ASN A 247 -26.09 7.55 -20.05
C ASN A 247 -25.75 8.37 -18.80
N CYS A 248 -25.24 7.69 -17.76
CA CYS A 248 -24.66 8.32 -16.57
C CYS A 248 -23.13 8.13 -16.60
N MET A 249 -22.39 9.21 -16.35
CA MET A 249 -20.94 9.18 -16.18
C MET A 249 -20.62 9.31 -14.70
N ILE A 250 -19.78 8.42 -14.19
CA ILE A 250 -19.29 8.47 -12.82
C ILE A 250 -17.78 8.71 -12.87
N VAL A 251 -17.35 9.83 -12.30
CA VAL A 251 -15.94 10.17 -12.15
C VAL A 251 -15.51 9.76 -10.75
N VAL A 252 -14.43 9.00 -10.65
CA VAL A 252 -13.86 8.54 -9.37
C VAL A 252 -12.43 9.01 -9.21
N ALA A 253 -12.03 9.30 -7.97
CA ALA A 253 -10.64 9.53 -7.58
C ALA A 253 -10.40 9.06 -6.13
N GLY A 254 -9.17 8.66 -5.87
CA GLY A 254 -8.67 8.44 -4.52
C GLY A 254 -8.16 9.76 -3.90
N PRO A 255 -7.64 9.71 -2.67
CA PRO A 255 -7.20 10.89 -1.94
C PRO A 255 -5.99 11.59 -2.58
N ALA A 256 -5.09 10.84 -3.22
CA ALA A 256 -3.87 11.37 -3.83
C ALA A 256 -3.82 11.22 -5.36
N GLY A 257 -4.91 10.76 -6.00
CA GLY A 257 -4.96 10.64 -7.45
C GLY A 257 -5.83 9.51 -7.98
N SER A 258 -5.43 9.01 -9.14
CA SER A 258 -6.11 7.96 -9.89
C SER A 258 -6.26 6.66 -9.09
N VAL A 259 -7.45 6.06 -9.15
CA VAL A 259 -7.77 4.76 -8.54
C VAL A 259 -7.20 3.61 -9.39
N SER A 260 -6.81 2.49 -8.77
CA SER A 260 -6.31 1.32 -9.50
C SER A 260 -7.39 0.65 -10.37
N ALA A 261 -6.98 -0.09 -11.40
CA ALA A 261 -7.92 -0.77 -12.31
C ALA A 261 -8.80 -1.79 -11.59
N THR A 262 -8.26 -2.50 -10.59
CA THR A 262 -9.01 -3.50 -9.80
C THR A 262 -10.10 -2.86 -8.94
N GLU A 263 -9.78 -1.75 -8.27
CA GLU A 263 -10.72 -0.99 -7.46
C GLU A 263 -11.81 -0.34 -8.31
N MET A 264 -11.43 0.20 -9.48
CA MET A 264 -12.37 0.74 -10.45
C MET A 264 -13.34 -0.33 -10.97
N GLN A 265 -12.85 -1.54 -11.25
CA GLN A 265 -13.71 -2.65 -11.66
C GLN A 265 -14.68 -3.06 -10.54
N ALA A 266 -14.20 -3.15 -9.29
CA ALA A 266 -15.05 -3.48 -8.15
C ALA A 266 -16.16 -2.43 -7.91
N ALA A 267 -15.85 -1.15 -8.11
CA ALA A 267 -16.83 -0.07 -8.05
C ALA A 267 -17.85 -0.16 -9.20
N TYR A 268 -17.37 -0.39 -10.42
CA TYR A 268 -18.22 -0.54 -11.61
C TYR A 268 -19.21 -1.71 -11.49
N ASP A 269 -18.77 -2.87 -11.01
CA ASP A 269 -19.62 -4.06 -10.87
C ASP A 269 -20.79 -3.82 -9.91
N VAL A 270 -20.57 -3.09 -8.81
CA VAL A 270 -21.63 -2.72 -7.87
C VAL A 270 -22.62 -1.74 -8.52
N CYS A 271 -22.14 -0.75 -9.26
CA CYS A 271 -23.03 0.16 -9.99
C CYS A 271 -23.89 -0.57 -11.03
N GLN A 272 -23.32 -1.56 -11.73
CA GLN A 272 -24.02 -2.32 -12.77
C GLN A 272 -25.16 -3.19 -12.22
N LEU A 273 -25.05 -3.69 -10.99
CA LEU A 273 -26.12 -4.43 -10.32
C LEU A 273 -27.31 -3.54 -9.98
N HIS A 274 -27.06 -2.27 -9.68
CA HIS A 274 -28.06 -1.31 -9.22
C HIS A 274 -28.60 -0.39 -10.33
N ARG A 275 -28.09 -0.51 -11.57
CA ARG A 275 -28.51 0.37 -12.66
C ARG A 275 -29.95 0.08 -13.11
N PRO A 276 -30.73 1.12 -13.48
CA PRO A 276 -31.98 0.93 -14.21
C PRO A 276 -31.74 0.29 -15.58
N VAL A 277 -32.72 -0.49 -16.07
CA VAL A 277 -32.59 -1.30 -17.30
C VAL A 277 -32.24 -0.47 -18.54
N CYS A 278 -32.76 0.75 -18.65
CA CYS A 278 -32.56 1.65 -19.80
C CYS A 278 -31.36 2.60 -19.63
N CYS A 279 -30.60 2.47 -18.55
CA CYS A 279 -29.46 3.33 -18.27
C CYS A 279 -28.15 2.57 -18.47
N ARG A 280 -27.16 3.23 -19.07
CA ARG A 280 -25.78 2.75 -19.13
C ARG A 280 -24.90 3.64 -18.25
N ILE A 281 -24.09 3.00 -17.42
CA ILE A 281 -23.12 3.65 -16.57
C ILE A 281 -21.75 3.57 -17.24
N VAL A 282 -21.05 4.69 -17.31
CA VAL A 282 -19.66 4.78 -17.74
C VAL A 282 -18.86 5.30 -16.56
N MET A 283 -17.88 4.53 -16.10
CA MET A 283 -16.99 4.94 -15.01
C MET A 283 -15.64 5.33 -15.58
N VAL A 284 -15.08 6.45 -15.12
CA VAL A 284 -13.76 6.93 -15.52
C VAL A 284 -12.98 7.40 -14.30
N ASN A 285 -11.65 7.31 -14.39
CA ASN A 285 -10.78 8.01 -13.45
C ASN A 285 -10.82 9.51 -13.73
N ALA A 286 -10.70 10.30 -12.66
CA ALA A 286 -10.40 11.71 -12.81
C ALA A 286 -9.01 11.90 -13.44
N THR A 287 -8.92 12.87 -14.35
CA THR A 287 -7.62 13.35 -14.79
C THR A 287 -7.07 14.30 -13.72
N ILE A 288 -5.81 14.10 -13.33
CA ILE A 288 -5.19 14.89 -12.27
C ILE A 288 -4.56 16.14 -12.87
N ASN A 289 -5.10 17.30 -12.52
CA ASN A 289 -4.56 18.59 -12.90
C ASN A 289 -3.65 19.11 -11.80
N THR A 290 -2.34 19.08 -12.07
CA THR A 290 -1.35 19.55 -11.11
C THR A 290 -1.17 21.05 -11.24
N VAL A 291 -1.61 21.80 -10.23
CA VAL A 291 -1.41 23.24 -10.12
C VAL A 291 -0.24 23.48 -9.17
N THR A 292 0.84 24.05 -9.70
CA THR A 292 1.94 24.52 -8.85
C THR A 292 1.54 25.83 -8.18
N ILE A 293 1.85 26.00 -6.90
CA ILE A 293 1.74 27.28 -6.18
C ILE A 293 3.15 27.81 -5.97
N GLN A 294 3.40 29.04 -6.42
CA GLN A 294 4.67 29.73 -6.35
C GLN A 294 4.52 31.11 -5.73
N GLY A 295 5.47 31.48 -4.89
CA GLY A 295 5.49 32.79 -4.25
C GLY A 295 6.58 32.91 -3.20
N ASP A 296 6.82 34.15 -2.78
CA ASP A 296 7.77 34.49 -1.73
C ASP A 296 7.04 34.64 -0.40
N VAL A 297 7.38 33.82 0.58
CA VAL A 297 6.85 33.87 1.94
C VAL A 297 7.85 34.55 2.86
N TYR A 298 7.38 35.56 3.59
CA TYR A 298 8.16 36.28 4.57
C TYR A 298 7.71 35.90 5.98
N VAL A 299 8.62 35.34 6.75
CA VAL A 299 8.37 34.73 8.06
C VAL A 299 9.42 35.19 9.05
N ASP A 300 9.05 35.32 10.32
CA ASP A 300 10.01 35.53 11.39
C ASP A 300 10.91 34.29 11.53
N SER A 301 12.23 34.50 11.59
CA SER A 301 13.23 33.42 11.64
C SER A 301 12.97 32.37 12.73
N GLN A 302 12.34 32.75 13.84
CA GLN A 302 12.04 31.84 14.96
C GLN A 302 10.92 30.83 14.66
N PHE A 303 10.04 31.11 13.67
CA PHE A 303 8.88 30.27 13.33
C PHE A 303 8.99 29.57 11.98
N LEU A 304 10.13 29.67 11.28
CA LEU A 304 10.32 29.16 9.92
C LEU A 304 9.89 27.69 9.75
N THR A 305 10.31 26.79 10.64
CA THR A 305 10.00 25.36 10.54
C THR A 305 8.53 25.05 10.83
N THR A 306 7.92 25.79 11.74
CA THR A 306 6.50 25.65 12.08
C THR A 306 5.62 26.15 10.94
N ALA A 307 5.93 27.34 10.40
CA ALA A 307 5.23 27.91 9.26
C ALA A 307 5.33 26.99 8.02
N GLN A 308 6.49 26.39 7.77
CA GLN A 308 6.67 25.43 6.68
C GLN A 308 5.73 24.22 6.80
N ALA A 309 5.62 23.64 8.00
CA ALA A 309 4.76 22.48 8.24
C ALA A 309 3.27 22.85 8.16
N GLU A 310 2.87 23.97 8.76
CA GLU A 310 1.48 24.45 8.75
C GLU A 310 1.01 24.81 7.33
N ILE A 311 1.82 25.51 6.55
CA ILE A 311 1.47 25.88 5.17
C ILE A 311 1.33 24.64 4.29
N LEU A 312 2.25 23.68 4.41
CA LEU A 312 2.18 22.43 3.67
C LEU A 312 0.89 21.65 4.00
N ALA A 313 0.54 21.55 5.27
CA ALA A 313 -0.68 20.87 5.71
C ALA A 313 -1.94 21.59 5.20
N SER A 314 -2.03 22.91 5.38
CA SER A 314 -3.19 23.71 4.98
C SER A 314 -3.44 23.72 3.47
N LEU A 315 -2.38 23.80 2.66
CA LEU A 315 -2.49 23.75 1.20
C LEU A 315 -2.78 22.33 0.68
N THR A 316 -2.29 21.29 1.36
CA THR A 316 -2.65 19.90 1.02
C THR A 316 -4.13 19.63 1.35
N SER A 317 -4.63 20.17 2.48
CA SER A 317 -6.06 20.11 2.84
C SER A 317 -6.91 20.80 1.79
N LEU A 318 -6.51 21.99 1.33
CA LEU A 318 -7.22 22.74 0.29
C LEU A 318 -7.41 21.91 -0.99
N GLY A 319 -6.39 21.19 -1.42
CA GLY A 319 -6.48 20.32 -2.60
C GLY A 319 -7.49 19.17 -2.44
N SER A 320 -7.70 18.71 -1.19
CA SER A 320 -8.67 17.67 -0.85
C SER A 320 -10.10 18.21 -0.68
N GLU A 321 -10.25 19.46 -0.25
CA GLU A 321 -11.54 20.14 -0.07
C GLU A 321 -12.19 20.53 -1.40
N ILE A 322 -11.39 20.86 -2.41
CA ILE A 322 -11.91 21.18 -3.75
C ILE A 322 -12.32 19.88 -4.47
N ASP A 323 -13.63 19.65 -4.53
CA ASP A 323 -14.26 18.56 -5.30
C ASP A 323 -14.05 18.74 -6.83
N PHE A 324 -14.48 17.78 -7.64
CA PHE A 324 -14.34 17.83 -9.11
C PHE A 324 -15.00 19.07 -9.73
N GLY A 325 -14.28 19.74 -10.64
CA GLY A 325 -14.81 20.89 -11.37
C GLY A 325 -14.94 22.18 -10.56
N GLY A 326 -14.15 22.34 -9.50
CA GLY A 326 -14.14 23.54 -8.65
C GLY A 326 -13.32 24.71 -9.22
N THR A 327 -13.28 25.80 -8.46
CA THR A 327 -12.38 26.95 -8.74
C THR A 327 -11.42 27.12 -7.59
N LEU A 328 -10.12 27.15 -7.89
CA LEU A 328 -9.08 27.50 -6.95
C LEU A 328 -8.94 29.03 -6.94
N TYR A 329 -9.38 29.66 -5.85
CA TYR A 329 -9.29 31.10 -5.68
C TYR A 329 -7.92 31.51 -5.13
N ILE A 330 -7.31 32.55 -5.71
CA ILE A 330 -6.04 33.09 -5.19
C ILE A 330 -6.22 33.62 -3.77
N ALA A 331 -7.36 34.26 -3.50
CA ALA A 331 -7.66 34.82 -2.20
C ALA A 331 -7.59 33.74 -1.09
N GLU A 332 -8.05 32.52 -1.38
CA GLU A 332 -8.01 31.41 -0.43
C GLU A 332 -6.58 30.89 -0.21
N ILE A 333 -5.77 30.81 -1.28
CA ILE A 333 -4.35 30.46 -1.16
C ILE A 333 -3.63 31.49 -0.28
N VAL A 334 -3.83 32.78 -0.56
CA VAL A 334 -3.20 33.87 0.20
C VAL A 334 -3.62 33.83 1.65
N GLN A 335 -4.92 33.61 1.92
CA GLN A 335 -5.43 33.49 3.28
C GLN A 335 -4.77 32.33 4.03
N ARG A 336 -4.76 31.12 3.47
CA ARG A 336 -4.17 29.94 4.16
C ARG A 336 -2.67 30.05 4.39
N VAL A 337 -1.94 30.76 3.52
CA VAL A 337 -0.52 31.03 3.72
C VAL A 337 -0.29 32.08 4.81
N MET A 338 -1.12 33.12 4.86
CA MET A 338 -1.01 34.20 5.86
C MET A 338 -1.53 33.81 7.24
N ASP A 339 -2.44 32.84 7.34
CA ASP A 339 -2.96 32.32 8.61
C ASP A 339 -1.93 31.45 9.35
N ALA A 340 -0.83 31.07 8.70
CA ALA A 340 0.24 30.28 9.33
C ALA A 340 1.04 31.10 10.35
N THR A 341 1.48 30.43 11.41
CA THR A 341 2.13 31.08 12.55
C THR A 341 3.45 31.73 12.14
N GLY A 342 3.58 33.04 12.43
CA GLY A 342 4.82 33.79 12.21
C GLY A 342 5.01 34.33 10.79
N VAL A 343 4.07 34.09 9.87
CA VAL A 343 4.05 34.70 8.54
C VAL A 343 3.51 36.11 8.64
N TYR A 344 4.24 37.09 8.08
CA TYR A 344 3.81 38.49 8.09
C TYR A 344 3.51 39.04 6.69
N ASN A 345 4.03 38.40 5.64
CA ASN A 345 3.72 38.78 4.27
C ASN A 345 3.89 37.59 3.31
N TYR A 346 3.07 37.57 2.26
CA TYR A 346 3.15 36.61 1.18
C TYR A 346 2.96 37.31 -0.16
N VAL A 347 3.87 37.08 -1.10
CA VAL A 347 3.82 37.62 -2.46
C VAL A 347 3.62 36.47 -3.44
N PRO A 348 2.40 36.25 -3.95
CA PRO A 348 2.13 35.18 -4.92
C PRO A 348 2.77 35.51 -6.28
N ILE A 349 3.41 34.52 -6.89
CA ILE A 349 3.99 34.56 -8.25
C ILE A 349 3.14 33.74 -9.24
N TYR A 350 2.58 32.61 -8.78
CA TYR A 350 1.66 31.80 -9.56
C TYR A 350 0.78 30.99 -8.59
N PRO A 351 -0.54 30.84 -8.84
CA PRO A 351 -1.28 31.31 -10.01
C PRO A 351 -1.54 32.84 -10.03
N ASN A 352 -1.61 33.41 -11.24
CA ASN A 352 -1.82 34.86 -11.50
C ASN A 352 -3.28 35.28 -11.66
N GLY A 353 -4.19 34.29 -11.70
CA GLY A 353 -5.64 34.47 -11.63
C GLY A 353 -6.26 33.23 -10.98
N ASP A 354 -7.56 33.31 -10.70
CA ASP A 354 -8.32 32.15 -10.24
C ASP A 354 -8.28 31.06 -11.32
N ILE A 355 -8.09 29.81 -10.90
CA ILE A 355 -8.02 28.66 -11.81
C ILE A 355 -9.32 27.87 -11.68
N THR A 356 -10.13 27.88 -12.73
CA THR A 356 -11.28 26.98 -12.86
C THR A 356 -10.81 25.63 -13.39
N ILE A 357 -11.10 24.58 -12.63
CA ILE A 357 -10.77 23.20 -12.98
C ILE A 357 -11.92 22.63 -13.83
N PRO A 358 -11.63 21.90 -14.91
CA PRO A 358 -12.66 21.22 -15.69
C PRO A 358 -13.47 20.21 -14.86
N GLU A 359 -14.73 19.99 -15.26
CA GLU A 359 -15.72 19.20 -14.50
C GLU A 359 -15.31 17.73 -14.21
N ASN A 360 -14.36 17.18 -14.96
CA ASN A 360 -13.88 15.79 -14.86
C ASN A 360 -12.46 15.68 -14.26
N GLU A 361 -11.88 16.80 -13.83
CA GLU A 361 -10.52 16.88 -13.32
C GLU A 361 -10.53 17.05 -11.80
N ALA A 362 -9.56 16.40 -11.16
CA ALA A 362 -9.24 16.63 -9.75
C ALA A 362 -7.96 17.45 -9.66
N ILE A 363 -7.90 18.35 -8.68
CA ILE A 363 -6.71 19.16 -8.44
C ILE A 363 -5.68 18.39 -7.62
N ASN A 364 -4.42 18.55 -8.00
CA ASN A 364 -3.27 18.23 -7.16
C ASN A 364 -2.45 19.51 -6.97
N ILE A 365 -2.17 19.89 -5.72
CA ILE A 365 -1.43 21.11 -5.42
C ILE A 365 0.04 20.77 -5.21
N ALA A 366 0.91 21.30 -6.07
CA ALA A 366 2.35 21.20 -5.93
C ALA A 366 2.90 22.51 -5.34
N ILE A 367 3.63 22.44 -4.23
CA ILE A 367 4.09 23.65 -3.52
C ILE A 367 5.55 23.94 -3.90
N ASN A 368 5.81 25.16 -4.37
CA ASN A 368 7.16 25.64 -4.66
C ASN A 368 7.31 27.08 -4.16
N LEU A 369 7.52 27.23 -2.84
CA LEU A 369 7.60 28.51 -2.15
C LEU A 369 9.06 28.85 -1.82
N THR A 370 9.41 30.13 -1.99
CA THR A 370 10.70 30.68 -1.54
C THR A 370 10.52 31.30 -0.17
N TRP A 371 11.42 30.98 0.76
CA TRP A 371 11.33 31.43 2.16
C TRP A 371 12.34 32.53 2.46
N ASN A 372 11.85 33.69 2.86
CA ASN A 372 12.65 34.81 3.33
C ASN A 372 12.45 34.96 4.85
N ALA A 373 13.38 34.40 5.61
CA ALA A 373 13.42 34.53 7.05
C ALA A 373 14.21 35.79 7.45
N THR A 374 13.56 36.67 8.19
CA THR A 374 14.16 37.87 8.81
C THR A 374 13.84 37.86 10.29
#